data_AF-A0A3B9USX1-F1
#
_entry.id   AF-A0A3B9USX1-F1
#
_cell.length_a   1.000
_cell.length_b   1.000
_cell.length_c   1.000
_cell.angle_alpha   90.00
_cell.angle_beta   90.00
_cell.angle_gamma   90.00
#
_symmetry.space_group_name_H-M   'P 1'
#
loop_
_entity.id
_entity.type
_entity.pdbx_description
1 polymer ?
#
loop_
_entity_poly.entity_id
_entity_poly.type
_entity_poly.pdbx_seq_one_letter_code
_entity_poly.pdbx_strand_id
1 'polypeptide(L)'
;MKGDKMANLKSYNTAVEKNKEYILQIENNGHQGEGVGKIDNFTIFIEGALKGEVVKIKVIKVNKNYGIGKLLEVISPSEERENPICSIYKRCGGCNLQHTNYEAQLNFKTERVEEVIKRIGKLENIKVHKTLGMKNPYNYRNKVQLPVGRSKDGEVIVGFYASRSHDIINMEKCHIQDEVADKVVELTKRWIEKYNIETYNEENHSGLIRHIMIRKGFKTGEIMIVVVTNGQKLPYSNEFVELMTENIEGVASIIQNINKNKTNVILGEKSKTLYGKDTITDFIGEFKFNISPLSFFQVNSIQTEVLYEKALEYADLTGDETVFDAYCGTGTISLFLSQRAKKVYGVEIVPEAIENAIENAKTNRVTNAEFIVGEAESEIPKLIDSGIKADVVVVDPPRKGCEESLLYAIAKMLPQKSRQIY
;
A
#
# COMPACT_ATOMS: atom_id res chain seq x y z
N MET A 1 26.79 42.94 -2.78
CA MET A 1 27.74 42.42 -3.79
C MET A 1 27.96 40.94 -3.48
N LYS A 2 27.72 40.07 -4.47
CA LYS A 2 27.78 38.58 -4.45
C LYS A 2 26.71 37.88 -3.61
N GLY A 3 25.79 37.08 -4.16
CA GLY A 3 25.55 36.67 -5.53
C GLY A 3 24.31 35.77 -5.54
N ASP A 4 23.27 36.21 -6.26
CA ASP A 4 22.08 35.41 -6.53
C ASP A 4 22.47 34.15 -7.30
N LYS A 5 22.14 32.98 -6.73
CA LYS A 5 22.11 31.73 -7.48
C LYS A 5 20.91 31.77 -8.42
N MET A 6 21.09 32.42 -9.57
CA MET A 6 20.24 32.21 -10.74
C MET A 6 20.20 30.71 -11.05
N ALA A 7 19.04 30.09 -10.82
CA ALA A 7 18.75 28.76 -11.27
C ALA A 7 18.82 28.74 -12.81
N ASN A 8 19.80 28.01 -13.35
CA ASN A 8 19.95 27.74 -14.78
C ASN A 8 18.68 27.07 -15.33
N LEU A 9 17.75 27.87 -15.85
CA LEU A 9 16.74 27.44 -16.80
C LEU A 9 17.46 27.07 -18.10
N LYS A 10 17.86 25.80 -18.24
CA LYS A 10 18.22 25.25 -19.55
C LYS A 10 16.96 25.34 -20.43
N SER A 11 16.90 26.35 -21.29
CA SER A 11 15.89 26.45 -22.34
C SER A 11 16.17 25.34 -23.35
N TYR A 12 15.52 24.19 -23.17
CA TYR A 12 15.43 23.22 -24.25
C TYR A 12 14.61 23.89 -25.35
N ASN A 13 15.13 23.92 -26.58
CA ASN A 13 14.37 24.33 -27.75
C ASN A 13 13.28 23.26 -27.95
N THR A 14 12.16 23.45 -27.26
CA THR A 14 11.08 22.48 -27.11
C THR A 14 9.81 23.14 -27.62
N ALA A 15 8.95 22.35 -28.26
CA ALA A 15 7.70 22.84 -28.84
C ALA A 15 6.68 23.36 -27.79
N VAL A 16 7.01 23.24 -26.49
CA VAL A 16 6.15 23.63 -25.39
C VAL A 16 6.90 24.49 -24.39
N GLU A 17 6.22 25.54 -23.93
CA GLU A 17 6.72 26.43 -22.89
C GLU A 17 6.02 26.21 -21.55
N LYS A 18 6.80 26.32 -20.47
CA LYS A 18 6.29 26.28 -19.10
C LYS A 18 5.29 27.43 -18.87
N ASN A 19 4.23 27.13 -18.14
CA ASN A 19 3.08 27.98 -17.80
C ASN A 19 2.16 28.37 -18.97
N LYS A 20 2.42 27.93 -20.20
CA LYS A 20 1.48 28.10 -21.31
C LYS A 20 0.37 27.03 -21.28
N GLU A 21 -0.77 27.41 -21.85
CA GLU A 21 -1.95 26.56 -21.99
C GLU A 21 -1.99 25.95 -23.39
N TYR A 22 -2.44 24.70 -23.47
CA TYR A 22 -2.57 23.97 -24.73
C TYR A 22 -3.83 23.11 -24.71
N ILE A 23 -4.37 22.83 -25.89
CA ILE A 23 -5.43 21.85 -26.11
C ILE A 23 -4.82 20.68 -26.86
N LEU A 24 -5.03 19.46 -26.38
CA LEU A 24 -4.55 18.24 -27.02
C LEU A 24 -5.48 17.06 -26.75
N GLN A 25 -5.37 16.05 -27.61
CA GLN A 25 -6.01 14.75 -27.43
C GLN A 25 -5.11 13.84 -26.59
N ILE A 26 -5.72 13.03 -25.72
CA ILE A 26 -5.04 11.99 -24.95
C ILE A 26 -5.04 10.69 -25.75
N GLU A 27 -3.84 10.23 -26.09
CA GLU A 27 -3.62 9.06 -26.94
C GLU A 27 -3.51 7.75 -26.13
N ASN A 28 -2.95 7.85 -24.92
CA ASN A 28 -2.65 6.68 -24.09
C ASN A 28 -2.65 7.03 -22.59
N ASN A 29 -2.45 6.04 -21.74
CA ASN A 29 -2.26 6.20 -20.30
C ASN A 29 -0.80 5.88 -19.90
N GLY A 30 -0.32 6.57 -18.88
CA GLY A 30 0.96 6.37 -18.22
C GLY A 30 0.88 5.27 -17.15
N HIS A 31 2.01 5.01 -16.49
CA HIS A 31 2.10 3.92 -15.53
C HIS A 31 1.16 4.11 -14.33
N GLN A 32 0.94 5.34 -13.86
CA GLN A 32 0.10 5.61 -12.68
C GLN A 32 -1.34 5.99 -13.08
N GLY A 33 -1.69 5.83 -14.36
CA GLY A 33 -2.96 6.25 -14.92
C GLY A 33 -3.00 7.70 -15.37
N GLU A 34 -1.84 8.38 -15.51
CA GLU A 34 -1.82 9.72 -16.09
C GLU A 34 -2.15 9.68 -17.58
N GLY A 35 -2.97 10.60 -18.08
CA GLY A 35 -3.16 10.74 -19.52
C GLY A 35 -1.87 11.13 -20.22
N VAL A 36 -1.61 10.54 -21.38
CA VAL A 36 -0.44 10.83 -22.22
C VAL A 36 -0.92 11.38 -23.56
N GLY A 37 -0.50 12.60 -23.87
CA GLY A 37 -0.73 13.23 -25.17
C GLY A 37 0.56 13.84 -25.71
N LYS A 38 0.50 14.37 -26.93
CA LYS A 38 1.66 14.96 -27.60
C LYS A 38 1.34 16.34 -28.18
N ILE A 39 2.34 17.22 -28.15
CA ILE A 39 2.34 18.51 -28.85
C ILE A 39 3.60 18.56 -29.69
N ASP A 40 3.47 18.62 -31.02
CA ASP A 40 4.60 18.56 -31.97
C ASP A 40 5.63 17.45 -31.62
N ASN A 41 5.12 16.23 -31.43
CA ASN A 41 5.89 15.04 -31.00
C ASN A 41 6.52 15.10 -29.60
N PHE A 42 6.29 16.16 -28.82
CA PHE A 42 6.74 16.24 -27.43
C PHE A 42 5.69 15.65 -26.48
N THR A 43 6.07 14.59 -25.77
CA THR A 43 5.17 13.85 -24.84
C THR A 43 4.85 14.68 -23.60
N ILE A 44 3.58 14.73 -23.21
CA ILE A 44 3.11 15.38 -21.99
C ILE A 44 2.30 14.39 -21.16
N PHE A 45 2.62 14.29 -19.87
CA PHE A 45 1.87 13.53 -18.87
C PHE A 45 0.89 14.44 -18.13
N ILE A 46 -0.37 14.04 -18.04
CA ILE A 46 -1.47 14.84 -17.47
C ILE A 46 -2.25 14.00 -16.46
N GLU A 47 -2.03 14.29 -15.18
CA GLU A 47 -2.76 13.62 -14.09
C GLU A 47 -4.26 13.97 -14.16
N GLY A 48 -5.12 12.95 -14.06
CA GLY A 48 -6.58 13.10 -14.09
C GLY A 48 -7.23 13.12 -15.47
N ALA A 49 -6.44 13.05 -16.55
CA ALA A 49 -6.93 12.94 -17.93
C ALA A 49 -6.98 11.48 -18.38
N LEU A 50 -7.98 11.12 -19.20
CA LEU A 50 -8.20 9.76 -19.69
C LEU A 50 -7.92 9.65 -21.18
N LYS A 51 -7.51 8.46 -21.62
CA LYS A 51 -7.43 8.11 -23.04
C LYS A 51 -8.73 8.41 -23.77
N GLY A 52 -8.62 8.99 -24.98
CA GLY A 52 -9.75 9.38 -25.82
C GLY A 52 -10.26 10.80 -25.57
N GLU A 53 -9.82 11.48 -24.50
CA GLU A 53 -10.28 12.83 -24.20
C GLU A 53 -9.59 13.92 -25.01
N VAL A 54 -10.30 15.04 -25.17
CA VAL A 54 -9.70 16.33 -25.55
C VAL A 54 -9.68 17.22 -24.32
N VAL A 55 -8.50 17.69 -23.94
CA VAL A 55 -8.30 18.42 -22.68
C VAL A 55 -7.57 19.74 -22.90
N LYS A 56 -7.91 20.73 -22.08
CA LYS A 56 -7.12 21.95 -21.90
C LYS A 56 -6.19 21.78 -20.71
N ILE A 57 -4.91 22.04 -20.92
CA ILE A 57 -3.87 21.84 -19.90
C ILE A 57 -3.02 23.08 -19.73
N LYS A 58 -2.34 23.19 -18.59
CA LYS A 58 -1.22 24.12 -18.37
C LYS A 58 0.07 23.35 -18.15
N VAL A 59 1.09 23.58 -18.96
CA VAL A 59 2.39 22.91 -18.78
C VAL A 59 3.07 23.44 -17.52
N ILE A 60 3.25 22.61 -16.50
CA ILE A 60 3.85 23.01 -15.21
C ILE A 60 5.33 22.65 -15.10
N LYS A 61 5.80 21.68 -15.90
CA LYS A 61 7.20 21.27 -15.94
C LYS A 61 7.57 20.85 -17.35
N VAL A 62 8.73 21.29 -17.84
CA VAL A 62 9.34 20.84 -19.09
C VAL A 62 10.66 20.17 -18.74
N ASN A 63 10.79 18.89 -19.08
CA ASN A 63 12.04 18.14 -18.98
C ASN A 63 12.63 17.94 -20.38
N LYS A 64 13.78 17.25 -20.46
CA LYS A 64 14.50 17.03 -21.73
C LYS A 64 13.64 16.36 -22.81
N ASN A 65 12.87 15.33 -22.45
CA ASN A 65 12.13 14.49 -23.41
C ASN A 65 10.62 14.46 -23.17
N TYR A 66 10.13 15.09 -22.11
CA TYR A 66 8.71 15.08 -21.75
C TYR A 66 8.32 16.28 -20.88
N GLY A 67 7.03 16.62 -20.90
CA GLY A 67 6.42 17.63 -20.05
C GLY A 67 5.47 17.02 -19.02
N ILE A 68 5.15 17.82 -18.00
CA ILE A 68 4.05 17.54 -17.08
C ILE A 68 3.03 18.66 -17.23
N GLY A 69 1.79 18.29 -17.56
CA GLY A 69 0.65 19.18 -17.68
C GLY A 69 -0.26 19.08 -16.46
N LYS A 70 -0.78 20.22 -16.01
CA LYS A 70 -1.91 20.30 -15.08
C LYS A 70 -3.19 20.37 -15.91
N LEU A 71 -4.10 19.42 -15.70
CA LEU A 71 -5.44 19.46 -16.30
C LEU A 71 -6.19 20.71 -15.81
N LEU A 72 -6.66 21.53 -16.75
CA LEU A 72 -7.50 22.71 -16.47
C LEU A 72 -8.97 22.40 -16.74
N GLU A 73 -9.24 21.76 -17.88
CA GLU A 73 -10.60 21.50 -18.37
C GLU A 73 -10.61 20.25 -19.25
N VAL A 74 -11.69 19.48 -19.16
CA VAL A 74 -11.99 18.38 -20.08
C VAL A 74 -13.02 18.90 -21.08
N ILE A 75 -12.59 19.11 -22.32
CA ILE A 75 -13.42 19.69 -23.40
C ILE A 75 -14.34 18.61 -23.99
N SER A 76 -13.77 17.42 -24.23
CA SER A 76 -14.50 16.24 -24.69
C SER A 76 -14.18 15.08 -23.74
N PRO A 77 -15.10 14.71 -22.83
CA PRO A 77 -14.88 13.63 -21.87
C PRO A 77 -14.96 12.25 -22.52
N SER A 78 -14.26 11.28 -21.93
CA SER A 78 -14.39 9.86 -22.27
C SER A 78 -15.68 9.29 -21.68
N GLU A 79 -16.27 8.29 -22.32
CA GLU A 79 -17.38 7.51 -21.76
C GLU A 79 -16.97 6.77 -20.47
N GLU A 80 -15.67 6.56 -20.28
CA GLU A 80 -15.10 5.95 -19.07
C GLU A 80 -14.96 6.93 -17.90
N ARG A 81 -15.18 8.23 -18.12
CA ARG A 81 -15.02 9.25 -17.07
C ARG A 81 -16.14 9.13 -16.03
N GLU A 82 -15.73 9.17 -14.77
CA GLU A 82 -16.63 9.27 -13.63
C GLU A 82 -16.27 10.46 -12.75
N ASN A 83 -17.23 11.00 -12.01
CA ASN A 83 -16.97 12.01 -11.00
C ASN A 83 -16.48 11.35 -9.72
N PRO A 84 -15.27 11.71 -9.22
CA PRO A 84 -14.77 11.15 -7.96
C PRO A 84 -15.72 11.45 -6.80
N ILE A 85 -16.09 10.40 -6.05
CA ILE A 85 -16.94 10.55 -4.85
C ILE A 85 -16.24 11.30 -3.71
N CYS A 86 -14.91 11.24 -3.65
CA CYS A 86 -14.13 11.85 -2.58
C CYS A 86 -13.88 13.35 -2.82
N SER A 87 -14.33 14.19 -1.89
CA SER A 87 -14.20 15.65 -1.95
C SER A 87 -12.76 16.15 -2.03
N ILE A 88 -11.81 15.41 -1.45
CA ILE A 88 -10.38 15.75 -1.43
C ILE A 88 -9.55 15.05 -2.51
N TYR A 89 -10.19 14.33 -3.44
CA TYR A 89 -9.53 13.50 -4.47
C TYR A 89 -8.43 14.25 -5.25
N LYS A 90 -8.69 15.49 -5.68
CA LYS A 90 -7.75 16.29 -6.49
C LYS A 90 -6.47 16.70 -5.74
N ARG A 91 -6.45 16.58 -4.41
CA ARG A 91 -5.33 17.02 -3.55
C ARG A 91 -4.67 15.83 -2.85
N CYS A 92 -5.46 14.85 -2.43
CA CYS A 92 -5.01 13.69 -1.68
C CYS A 92 -4.17 12.75 -2.55
N GLY A 93 -2.96 12.40 -2.10
CA GLY A 93 -2.09 11.46 -2.82
C GLY A 93 -2.47 9.98 -2.70
N GLY A 94 -3.64 9.66 -2.12
CA GLY A 94 -4.03 8.29 -1.79
C GLY A 94 -4.79 7.52 -2.88
N CYS A 95 -5.46 8.21 -3.81
CA CYS A 95 -6.26 7.61 -4.88
C CYS A 95 -5.92 8.25 -6.22
N ASN A 96 -5.69 7.44 -7.25
CA ASN A 96 -5.30 7.96 -8.58
C ASN A 96 -6.35 7.75 -9.67
N LEU A 97 -7.31 6.84 -9.50
CA LEU A 97 -8.21 6.39 -10.57
C LEU A 97 -9.71 6.64 -10.32
N GLN A 98 -10.11 7.37 -9.26
CA GLN A 98 -11.55 7.61 -8.99
C GLN A 98 -12.27 8.46 -10.07
N HIS A 99 -11.52 9.05 -11.00
CA HIS A 99 -12.08 9.77 -12.14
C HIS A 99 -12.41 8.86 -13.34
N THR A 100 -12.23 7.55 -13.17
CA THR A 100 -12.47 6.49 -14.15
C THR A 100 -13.47 5.51 -13.57
N ASN A 101 -14.46 5.08 -14.36
CA ASN A 101 -15.40 4.06 -13.93
C ASN A 101 -14.69 2.73 -13.60
N TYR A 102 -15.31 1.91 -12.77
CA TYR A 102 -14.63 0.74 -12.20
C TYR A 102 -14.22 -0.31 -13.25
N GLU A 103 -15.03 -0.53 -14.29
CA GLU A 103 -14.69 -1.47 -15.36
C GLU A 103 -13.44 -1.02 -16.12
N ALA A 104 -13.35 0.26 -16.47
CA ALA A 104 -12.18 0.83 -17.11
C ALA A 104 -10.93 0.79 -16.21
N GLN A 105 -11.08 0.87 -14.87
CA GLN A 105 -9.96 0.62 -13.95
C GLN A 105 -9.44 -0.82 -14.04
N LEU A 106 -10.32 -1.83 -14.18
CA LEU A 106 -9.93 -3.23 -14.35
C LEU A 106 -9.28 -3.47 -15.72
N ASN A 107 -9.82 -2.85 -16.78
CA ASN A 107 -9.25 -2.93 -18.11
C ASN A 107 -7.86 -2.30 -18.16
N PHE A 108 -7.68 -1.09 -17.60
CA PHE A 108 -6.38 -0.43 -17.49
C PHE A 108 -5.33 -1.31 -16.81
N LYS A 109 -5.67 -1.97 -15.70
CA LYS A 109 -4.76 -2.89 -15.00
C LYS A 109 -4.40 -4.11 -15.83
N THR A 110 -5.37 -4.65 -16.58
CA THR A 110 -5.16 -5.79 -17.48
C THR A 110 -4.22 -5.43 -18.62
N GLU A 111 -4.52 -4.33 -19.33
CA GLU A 111 -3.69 -3.80 -20.42
C GLU A 111 -2.26 -3.49 -19.94
N ARG A 112 -2.11 -3.01 -18.70
CA ARG A 112 -0.80 -2.74 -18.11
C ARG A 112 0.05 -4.00 -17.96
N VAL A 113 -0.54 -5.09 -17.51
CA VAL A 113 0.16 -6.38 -17.39
C VAL A 113 0.54 -6.91 -18.78
N GLU A 114 -0.38 -6.84 -19.75
CA GLU A 114 -0.10 -7.20 -21.14
C GLU A 114 1.07 -6.41 -21.74
N GLU A 115 1.07 -5.09 -21.52
CA GLU A 115 2.11 -4.20 -22.02
C GLU A 115 3.48 -4.54 -21.41
N VAL A 116 3.54 -4.78 -20.09
CA VAL A 116 4.78 -5.13 -19.38
C VAL A 116 5.32 -6.47 -19.84
N ILE A 117 4.47 -7.50 -19.95
CA ILE A 117 4.87 -8.83 -20.43
C ILE A 117 5.44 -8.74 -21.85
N LYS A 118 4.78 -7.99 -22.74
CA LYS A 118 5.23 -7.83 -24.12
C LYS A 118 6.50 -6.98 -24.24
N ARG A 119 6.56 -5.81 -23.61
CA ARG A 119 7.67 -4.86 -23.80
C ARG A 119 8.92 -5.20 -22.99
N ILE A 120 8.74 -5.60 -21.73
CA ILE A 120 9.84 -5.88 -20.81
C ILE A 120 10.18 -7.37 -20.85
N GLY A 121 9.17 -8.22 -20.67
CA GLY A 121 9.35 -9.67 -20.72
C GLY A 121 9.71 -10.21 -22.11
N LYS A 122 9.39 -9.46 -23.18
CA LYS A 122 9.56 -9.89 -24.58
C LYS A 122 8.85 -11.22 -24.88
N LEU A 123 7.76 -11.49 -24.16
CA LEU A 123 6.95 -12.67 -24.35
C LEU A 123 5.74 -12.31 -25.21
N GLU A 124 5.57 -13.03 -26.31
CA GLU A 124 4.44 -12.88 -27.23
C GLU A 124 3.46 -14.04 -27.05
N ASN A 125 2.19 -13.82 -27.41
CA ASN A 125 1.12 -14.82 -27.35
C ASN A 125 0.86 -15.40 -25.94
N ILE A 126 1.23 -14.67 -24.89
CA ILE A 126 0.85 -15.00 -23.51
C ILE A 126 -0.58 -14.53 -23.25
N LYS A 127 -1.41 -15.43 -22.75
CA LYS A 127 -2.77 -15.10 -22.33
C LYS A 127 -2.71 -14.37 -20.99
N VAL A 128 -3.07 -13.09 -20.98
CA VAL A 128 -3.35 -12.34 -19.77
C VAL A 128 -4.85 -12.42 -19.49
N HIS A 129 -5.21 -12.88 -18.30
CA HIS A 129 -6.61 -12.93 -17.88
C HIS A 129 -7.06 -11.55 -17.39
N LYS A 130 -8.36 -11.27 -17.51
CA LYS A 130 -8.94 -10.01 -17.00
C LYS A 130 -8.66 -9.87 -15.49
N THR A 131 -8.38 -8.64 -15.06
CA THR A 131 -8.22 -8.31 -13.64
C THR A 131 -9.47 -8.71 -12.86
N LEU A 132 -9.27 -9.45 -11.77
CA LEU A 132 -10.34 -9.81 -10.85
C LEU A 132 -10.75 -8.58 -10.03
N GLY A 133 -12.02 -8.21 -10.09
CA GLY A 133 -12.57 -7.04 -9.41
C GLY A 133 -13.14 -7.36 -8.03
N MET A 134 -13.42 -6.30 -7.29
CA MET A 134 -14.15 -6.30 -6.03
C MET A 134 -15.59 -5.83 -6.27
N LYS A 135 -16.57 -6.55 -5.71
CA LYS A 135 -18.01 -6.22 -5.88
C LYS A 135 -18.36 -4.80 -5.42
N ASN A 136 -17.77 -4.35 -4.31
CA ASN A 136 -17.91 -3.00 -3.79
C ASN A 136 -16.51 -2.41 -3.53
N PRO A 137 -15.93 -1.62 -4.47
CA PRO A 137 -14.54 -1.16 -4.40
C PRO A 137 -14.32 0.03 -3.44
N TYR A 138 -15.03 0.04 -2.31
CA TYR A 138 -15.01 1.09 -1.29
C TYR A 138 -14.89 0.47 0.12
N ASN A 139 -14.43 1.27 1.08
CA ASN A 139 -14.27 0.90 2.49
C ASN A 139 -13.52 -0.43 2.71
N TYR A 140 -12.57 -0.75 1.84
CA TYR A 140 -11.89 -2.06 1.83
C TYR A 140 -10.61 -2.07 2.65
N ARG A 141 -10.06 -0.89 3.00
CA ARG A 141 -8.78 -0.82 3.70
C ARG A 141 -8.96 -1.04 5.19
N ASN A 142 -8.26 -2.07 5.68
CA ASN A 142 -8.22 -2.45 7.09
C ASN A 142 -7.18 -1.70 7.91
N LYS A 143 -6.34 -0.87 7.26
CA LYS A 143 -5.25 -0.13 7.89
C LYS A 143 -5.07 1.24 7.25
N VAL A 144 -5.01 2.25 8.10
CA VAL A 144 -4.62 3.62 7.72
C VAL A 144 -3.61 4.18 8.70
N GLN A 145 -2.70 5.02 8.19
CA GLN A 145 -1.74 5.78 8.98
C GLN A 145 -1.88 7.24 8.54
N LEU A 146 -2.26 8.10 9.48
CA LEU A 146 -2.62 9.48 9.20
C LEU A 146 -1.70 10.41 9.98
N PRO A 147 -0.91 11.28 9.32
CA PRO A 147 -0.19 12.35 10.01
C PRO A 147 -1.15 13.27 10.77
N VAL A 148 -0.67 13.76 11.90
CA VAL A 148 -1.35 14.71 12.78
C VAL A 148 -0.52 15.98 12.85
N GLY A 149 -1.15 17.13 12.60
CA GLY A 149 -0.49 18.43 12.62
C GLY A 149 -1.45 19.55 12.96
N ARG A 150 -1.00 20.80 12.76
CA ARG A 150 -1.85 21.99 12.82
C ARG A 150 -1.84 22.72 11.48
N SER A 151 -2.98 23.31 11.13
CA SER A 151 -3.10 24.22 9.98
C SER A 151 -2.35 25.52 10.25
N LYS A 152 -2.23 26.37 9.22
CA LYS A 152 -1.65 27.72 9.38
C LYS A 152 -2.44 28.60 10.35
N ASP A 153 -3.73 28.34 10.48
CA ASP A 153 -4.64 29.04 11.38
C ASP A 153 -4.64 28.44 12.80
N GLY A 154 -3.81 27.40 13.02
CA GLY A 154 -3.62 26.76 14.32
C GLY A 154 -4.59 25.61 14.62
N GLU A 155 -5.54 25.28 13.75
CA GLU A 155 -6.50 24.18 13.96
C GLU A 155 -5.83 22.81 13.83
N VAL A 156 -6.20 21.82 14.66
CA VAL A 156 -5.70 20.45 14.51
C VAL A 156 -6.22 19.82 13.22
N ILE A 157 -5.29 19.34 12.40
CA ILE A 157 -5.57 18.66 11.14
C ILE A 157 -5.03 17.23 11.18
N VAL A 158 -5.84 16.31 10.65
CA VAL A 158 -5.48 14.89 10.53
C VAL A 158 -6.02 14.41 9.20
N GLY A 159 -5.17 13.73 8.43
CA GLY A 159 -5.56 13.22 7.11
C GLY A 159 -4.36 12.70 6.35
N PHE A 160 -4.25 13.05 5.07
CA PHE A 160 -3.19 12.54 4.19
C PHE A 160 -2.28 13.65 3.71
N TYR A 161 -1.03 13.31 3.39
CA TYR A 161 -0.17 14.24 2.68
C TYR A 161 -0.68 14.53 1.27
N ALA A 162 -0.60 15.79 0.85
CA ALA A 162 -0.84 16.17 -0.53
C ALA A 162 0.22 15.55 -1.44
N SER A 163 -0.17 15.23 -2.68
CA SER A 163 0.70 14.57 -3.66
C SER A 163 2.08 15.22 -3.74
N ARG A 164 3.13 14.43 -3.48
CA ARG A 164 4.55 14.84 -3.54
C ARG A 164 4.94 15.96 -2.55
N SER A 165 4.31 16.00 -1.38
CA SER A 165 4.61 16.95 -0.30
C SER A 165 4.48 16.29 1.08
N HIS A 166 4.82 17.02 2.15
CA HIS A 166 4.42 16.70 3.53
C HIS A 166 3.32 17.66 4.05
N ASP A 167 2.59 18.32 3.14
CA ASP A 167 1.46 19.16 3.51
C ASP A 167 0.25 18.30 3.87
N ILE A 168 -0.22 18.37 5.11
CA ILE A 168 -1.36 17.58 5.57
C ILE A 168 -2.66 18.19 5.02
N ILE A 169 -3.43 17.37 4.32
CA ILE A 169 -4.81 17.68 3.93
C ILE A 169 -5.72 17.16 5.03
N ASN A 170 -6.44 18.06 5.67
CA ASN A 170 -7.44 17.70 6.65
C ASN A 170 -8.51 16.80 6.01
N MET A 171 -8.77 15.66 6.65
CA MET A 171 -9.71 14.66 6.18
C MET A 171 -10.90 14.59 7.14
N GLU A 172 -12.09 14.53 6.54
CA GLU A 172 -13.34 14.19 7.23
C GLU A 172 -13.79 12.76 6.92
N LYS A 173 -13.64 12.34 5.66
CA LYS A 173 -14.07 11.02 5.18
C LYS A 173 -13.09 10.44 4.16
N CYS A 174 -12.77 9.15 4.29
CA CYS A 174 -12.03 8.40 3.27
C CYS A 174 -12.82 7.20 2.75
N HIS A 175 -13.32 7.29 1.51
CA HIS A 175 -14.17 6.26 0.89
C HIS A 175 -13.49 4.90 0.61
N ILE A 176 -12.18 4.78 0.84
CA ILE A 176 -11.47 3.49 0.68
C ILE A 176 -11.08 2.89 2.03
N GLN A 177 -11.19 3.65 3.12
CA GLN A 177 -10.92 3.18 4.49
C GLN A 177 -12.23 2.77 5.14
N ASP A 178 -12.14 1.88 6.12
CA ASP A 178 -13.29 1.62 6.98
C ASP A 178 -13.70 2.89 7.74
N GLU A 179 -15.01 3.10 7.88
CA GLU A 179 -15.60 4.29 8.49
C GLU A 179 -15.19 4.50 9.96
N VAL A 180 -14.75 3.45 10.66
CA VAL A 180 -14.20 3.59 12.01
C VAL A 180 -13.01 4.54 12.04
N ALA A 181 -12.20 4.58 10.97
CA ALA A 181 -11.05 5.48 10.90
C ALA A 181 -11.48 6.95 10.91
N ASP A 182 -12.57 7.29 10.21
CA ASP A 182 -13.12 8.64 10.19
C ASP A 182 -13.57 9.05 11.61
N LYS A 183 -14.19 8.12 12.35
CA LYS A 183 -14.61 8.36 13.73
C LYS A 183 -13.42 8.54 14.69
N VAL A 184 -12.39 7.70 14.59
CA VAL A 184 -11.15 7.83 15.39
C VAL A 184 -10.48 9.18 15.13
N VAL A 185 -10.47 9.64 13.87
CA VAL A 185 -9.92 10.95 13.48
C VAL A 185 -10.68 12.09 14.17
N GLU A 186 -12.02 12.08 14.11
CA GLU A 186 -12.85 13.09 14.78
C GLU A 186 -12.56 13.16 16.29
N LEU A 187 -12.56 12.01 16.96
CA LEU A 187 -12.34 11.93 18.41
C LEU A 187 -10.91 12.31 18.80
N THR A 188 -9.92 11.96 17.98
CA THR A 188 -8.53 12.35 18.21
C THR A 188 -8.34 13.86 18.10
N LYS A 189 -8.95 14.52 17.10
CA LYS A 189 -8.93 15.99 17.00
C LYS A 189 -9.52 16.64 18.26
N ARG A 190 -10.70 16.16 18.70
CA ARG A 190 -11.36 16.65 19.92
C ARG A 190 -10.50 16.49 21.17
N TRP A 191 -9.83 15.34 21.31
CA TRP A 191 -8.94 15.08 22.44
C TRP A 191 -7.71 16.00 22.44
N ILE A 192 -7.07 16.18 21.27
CA ILE A 192 -5.91 17.08 21.14
C ILE A 192 -6.29 18.52 21.50
N GLU A 193 -7.42 19.02 21.00
CA GLU A 193 -7.86 20.39 21.28
C GLU A 193 -8.30 20.57 22.74
N LYS A 194 -9.08 19.63 23.30
CA LYS A 194 -9.56 19.70 24.70
C LYS A 194 -8.42 19.81 25.71
N TYR A 195 -7.34 19.07 25.48
CA TYR A 195 -6.21 18.99 26.40
C TYR A 195 -4.97 19.78 25.94
N ASN A 196 -5.11 20.58 24.88
CA ASN A 196 -4.05 21.39 24.29
C ASN A 196 -2.74 20.61 24.06
N ILE A 197 -2.84 19.44 23.43
CA ILE A 197 -1.70 18.56 23.20
C ILE A 197 -0.94 19.03 21.96
N GLU A 198 0.39 19.09 22.06
CA GLU A 198 1.23 19.50 20.94
C GLU A 198 1.26 18.44 19.83
N THR A 199 0.91 18.85 18.62
CA THR A 199 1.10 18.04 17.40
C THR A 199 2.55 18.13 16.93
N TYR A 200 3.04 17.09 16.27
CA TYR A 200 4.41 17.06 15.78
C TYR A 200 4.64 18.07 14.65
N ASN A 201 5.77 18.78 14.71
CA ASN A 201 6.26 19.64 13.65
C ASN A 201 7.55 19.04 13.08
N GLU A 202 7.53 18.67 11.80
CA GLU A 202 8.64 17.99 11.15
C GLU A 202 9.86 18.92 10.92
N GLU A 203 9.63 20.21 10.67
CA GLU A 203 10.68 21.18 10.34
C GLU A 203 11.63 21.41 11.52
N ASN A 204 11.07 21.63 12.70
CA ASN A 204 11.84 21.88 13.92
C ASN A 204 11.97 20.63 14.82
N HIS A 205 11.31 19.52 14.46
CA HIS A 205 11.30 18.26 15.19
C HIS A 205 10.79 18.39 16.65
N SER A 206 9.79 19.25 16.86
CA SER A 206 9.14 19.47 18.15
C SER A 206 7.72 18.89 18.19
N GLY A 207 7.06 19.03 19.34
CA GLY A 207 5.71 18.50 19.56
C GLY A 207 5.68 16.99 19.79
N LEU A 208 4.49 16.45 20.02
CA LEU A 208 4.31 15.09 20.53
C LEU A 208 3.62 14.15 19.55
N ILE A 209 2.40 14.46 19.12
CA ILE A 209 1.58 13.51 18.33
C ILE A 209 2.01 13.55 16.87
N ARG A 210 2.62 12.48 16.38
CA ARG A 210 3.11 12.38 14.99
C ARG A 210 2.03 11.87 14.05
N HIS A 211 1.43 10.74 14.40
CA HIS A 211 0.45 10.05 13.57
C HIS A 211 -0.59 9.36 14.44
N ILE A 212 -1.76 9.13 13.85
CA ILE A 212 -2.74 8.17 14.33
C ILE A 212 -2.80 7.02 13.31
N MET A 213 -2.66 5.79 13.78
CA MET A 213 -2.83 4.60 12.95
C MET A 213 -4.03 3.81 13.46
N ILE A 214 -4.83 3.31 12.53
CA ILE A 214 -5.99 2.47 12.83
C ILE A 214 -5.82 1.15 12.07
N ARG A 215 -6.11 0.04 12.74
CA ARG A 215 -6.38 -1.25 12.09
C ARG A 215 -7.76 -1.77 12.49
N LYS A 216 -8.42 -2.48 11.59
CA LYS A 216 -9.68 -3.18 11.83
C LYS A 216 -9.60 -4.61 11.31
N GLY A 217 -9.95 -5.59 12.13
CA GLY A 217 -10.24 -6.93 11.65
C GLY A 217 -11.63 -6.94 11.03
N PHE A 218 -11.74 -7.23 9.73
CA PHE A 218 -13.03 -7.17 9.03
C PHE A 218 -13.95 -8.33 9.43
N LYS A 219 -13.41 -9.54 9.64
CA LYS A 219 -14.25 -10.69 10.04
C LYS A 219 -14.58 -10.66 11.54
N THR A 220 -13.70 -10.11 12.36
CA THR A 220 -13.86 -10.08 13.83
C THR A 220 -14.50 -8.81 14.38
N GLY A 221 -14.38 -7.68 13.66
CA GLY A 221 -14.74 -6.37 14.17
C GLY A 221 -13.74 -5.77 15.16
N GLU A 222 -12.64 -6.46 15.48
CA GLU A 222 -11.65 -5.95 16.44
C GLU A 222 -10.90 -4.75 15.88
N ILE A 223 -10.80 -3.67 16.67
CA ILE A 223 -10.17 -2.40 16.28
C ILE A 223 -8.93 -2.15 17.13
N MET A 224 -7.84 -1.78 16.45
CA MET A 224 -6.60 -1.30 17.05
C MET A 224 -6.41 0.17 16.73
N ILE A 225 -6.18 0.98 17.76
CA ILE A 225 -5.85 2.40 17.63
C ILE A 225 -4.42 2.60 18.14
N VAL A 226 -3.55 3.18 17.32
CA VAL A 226 -2.15 3.40 17.65
C VAL A 226 -1.80 4.88 17.55
N VAL A 227 -1.46 5.49 18.69
CA VAL A 227 -0.98 6.87 18.77
C VAL A 227 0.54 6.86 18.66
N VAL A 228 1.07 7.46 17.59
CA VAL A 228 2.52 7.53 17.36
C VAL A 228 3.07 8.82 17.96
N THR A 229 4.03 8.71 18.88
CA THR A 229 4.52 9.85 19.67
C THR A 229 6.02 10.11 19.51
N ASN A 230 6.40 11.39 19.43
CA ASN A 230 7.78 11.87 19.53
C ASN A 230 8.25 11.98 21.01
N GLY A 231 7.78 11.09 21.87
CA GLY A 231 7.95 11.19 23.33
C GLY A 231 7.62 9.86 24.02
N GLN A 232 8.21 9.64 25.20
CA GLN A 232 7.96 8.40 25.97
C GLN A 232 6.63 8.46 26.74
N LYS A 233 6.20 9.64 27.15
CA LYS A 233 4.94 9.83 27.89
C LYS A 233 3.88 10.37 26.95
N LEU A 234 2.69 9.81 27.04
CA LEU A 234 1.47 10.33 26.41
C LEU A 234 0.60 10.93 27.52
N PRO A 235 0.52 12.27 27.66
CA PRO A 235 -0.36 12.89 28.63
C PRO A 235 -1.82 12.61 28.25
N TYR A 236 -2.71 12.60 29.24
CA TYR A 236 -4.15 12.37 29.06
C TYR A 236 -4.49 11.06 28.32
N SER A 237 -3.65 10.03 28.48
CA SER A 237 -3.84 8.73 27.82
C SER A 237 -5.07 7.99 28.33
N ASN A 238 -5.44 8.16 29.60
CA ASN A 238 -6.61 7.51 30.17
C ASN A 238 -7.90 8.10 29.58
N GLU A 239 -7.94 9.42 29.43
CA GLU A 239 -9.05 10.15 28.83
C GLU A 239 -9.15 9.88 27.32
N PHE A 240 -8.02 9.63 26.65
CA PHE A 240 -8.03 9.13 25.28
C PHE A 240 -8.65 7.73 25.18
N VAL A 241 -8.23 6.82 26.07
CA VAL A 241 -8.76 5.45 26.12
C VAL A 241 -10.27 5.48 26.35
N GLU A 242 -10.73 6.18 27.39
CA GLU A 242 -12.15 6.33 27.73
C GLU A 242 -12.95 6.90 26.56
N LEU A 243 -12.49 8.01 25.97
CA LEU A 243 -13.15 8.63 24.81
C LEU A 243 -13.32 7.66 23.64
N MET A 244 -12.30 6.85 23.35
CA MET A 244 -12.37 5.89 22.25
C MET A 244 -13.30 4.71 22.58
N THR A 245 -13.15 4.11 23.76
CA THR A 245 -13.93 2.92 24.14
C THR A 245 -15.41 3.20 24.37
N GLU A 246 -15.77 4.41 24.78
CA GLU A 246 -17.18 4.80 24.97
C GLU A 246 -17.89 5.14 23.65
N ASN A 247 -17.15 5.55 22.62
CA ASN A 247 -17.71 6.06 21.37
C ASN A 247 -17.50 5.12 20.18
N ILE A 248 -16.73 4.04 20.34
CA ILE A 248 -16.41 3.09 19.28
C ILE A 248 -16.56 1.67 19.81
N GLU A 249 -17.52 0.93 19.26
CA GLU A 249 -17.67 -0.49 19.52
C GLU A 249 -16.54 -1.29 18.85
N GLY A 250 -16.06 -2.34 19.51
CA GLY A 250 -15.03 -3.24 18.96
C GLY A 250 -13.58 -2.81 19.21
N VAL A 251 -13.33 -1.72 19.94
CA VAL A 251 -11.97 -1.34 20.36
C VAL A 251 -11.38 -2.45 21.25
N ALA A 252 -10.43 -3.20 20.70
CA ALA A 252 -9.77 -4.31 21.37
C ALA A 252 -8.33 -3.97 21.80
N SER A 253 -7.75 -2.92 21.21
CA SER A 253 -6.37 -2.51 21.46
C SER A 253 -6.18 -1.00 21.30
N ILE A 254 -5.61 -0.34 22.30
CA ILE A 254 -5.09 1.03 22.18
C ILE A 254 -3.62 1.03 22.57
N ILE A 255 -2.76 1.51 21.69
CA ILE A 255 -1.30 1.42 21.83
C ILE A 255 -0.67 2.80 21.62
N GLN A 256 0.30 3.13 22.46
CA GLN A 256 1.26 4.19 22.19
C GLN A 256 2.47 3.58 21.47
N ASN A 257 2.78 4.03 20.27
CA ASN A 257 4.02 3.70 19.58
C ASN A 257 5.00 4.86 19.66
N ILE A 258 6.24 4.61 20.06
CA ILE A 258 7.22 5.67 20.35
C ILE A 258 8.21 5.76 19.20
N ASN A 259 8.18 6.87 18.46
CA ASN A 259 9.12 7.17 17.39
C ASN A 259 9.71 8.57 17.57
N LYS A 260 10.96 8.61 18.05
CA LYS A 260 11.73 9.85 18.24
C LYS A 260 12.70 10.15 17.10
N ASN A 261 12.73 9.32 16.06
CA ASN A 261 13.72 9.43 15.00
C ASN A 261 13.27 10.44 13.93
N LYS A 262 14.23 11.19 13.37
CA LYS A 262 14.06 12.00 12.16
C LYS A 262 14.10 11.09 10.93
N THR A 263 12.95 10.51 10.59
CA THR A 263 12.82 9.53 9.52
C THR A 263 11.40 9.54 8.95
N ASN A 264 11.27 9.07 7.71
CA ASN A 264 10.00 8.82 7.03
C ASN A 264 9.32 7.53 7.52
N VAL A 265 10.02 6.69 8.26
CA VAL A 265 9.40 5.51 8.90
C VAL A 265 8.44 6.01 9.99
N ILE A 266 7.16 5.65 9.87
CA ILE A 266 6.10 6.15 10.74
C ILE A 266 6.20 5.55 12.15
N LEU A 267 6.29 4.22 12.24
CA LEU A 267 6.32 3.52 13.52
C LEU A 267 7.76 3.39 14.03
N GLY A 268 7.95 3.56 15.33
CA GLY A 268 9.19 3.20 16.02
C GLY A 268 9.12 1.78 16.56
N GLU A 269 10.25 1.30 17.08
CA GLU A 269 10.43 -0.07 17.55
C GLU A 269 9.69 -0.38 18.86
N LYS A 270 9.40 0.65 19.68
CA LYS A 270 8.82 0.47 21.01
C LYS A 270 7.33 0.81 21.01
N SER A 271 6.53 -0.11 21.53
CA SER A 271 5.10 0.06 21.74
C SER A 271 4.74 -0.18 23.20
N LYS A 272 3.76 0.57 23.71
CA LYS A 272 3.18 0.41 25.04
C LYS A 272 1.67 0.29 24.90
N THR A 273 1.11 -0.82 25.35
CA THR A 273 -0.34 -1.01 25.41
C THR A 273 -0.93 -0.10 26.48
N LEU A 274 -1.92 0.70 26.10
CA LEU A 274 -2.68 1.59 26.98
C LEU A 274 -4.01 0.96 27.39
N TYR A 275 -4.59 0.13 26.51
CA TYR A 275 -5.85 -0.57 26.76
C TYR A 275 -5.91 -1.88 25.96
N GLY A 276 -6.54 -2.90 26.56
CA GLY A 276 -6.82 -4.17 25.91
C GLY A 276 -5.56 -4.99 25.61
N LYS A 277 -5.52 -5.58 24.41
CA LYS A 277 -4.43 -6.46 23.95
C LYS A 277 -3.35 -5.65 23.22
N ASP A 278 -2.16 -6.23 23.05
CA ASP A 278 -1.08 -5.71 22.20
C ASP A 278 -1.28 -6.01 20.69
N THR A 279 -2.28 -6.83 20.38
CA THR A 279 -2.63 -7.33 19.06
C THR A 279 -4.15 -7.32 18.87
N ILE A 280 -4.60 -7.26 17.62
CA ILE A 280 -5.96 -7.65 17.24
C ILE A 280 -5.91 -8.93 16.42
N THR A 281 -7.06 -9.55 16.23
CA THR A 281 -7.21 -10.75 15.42
C THR A 281 -8.03 -10.45 14.17
N ASP A 282 -7.64 -10.98 13.03
CA ASP A 282 -8.53 -11.12 11.87
C ASP A 282 -8.29 -12.44 11.15
N PHE A 283 -9.05 -12.68 10.07
CA PHE A 283 -8.98 -13.89 9.28
C PHE A 283 -8.68 -13.62 7.81
N ILE A 284 -7.97 -14.54 7.17
CA ILE A 284 -7.89 -14.66 5.71
C ILE A 284 -8.38 -16.07 5.37
N GLY A 285 -9.49 -16.18 4.64
CA GLY A 285 -10.19 -17.46 4.53
C GLY A 285 -10.59 -17.97 5.92
N GLU A 286 -10.18 -19.19 6.25
CA GLU A 286 -10.44 -19.85 7.54
C GLU A 286 -9.32 -19.62 8.57
N PHE A 287 -8.17 -19.07 8.15
CA PHE A 287 -7.01 -18.92 9.02
C PHE A 287 -7.08 -17.66 9.85
N LYS A 288 -6.84 -17.81 11.15
CA LYS A 288 -6.80 -16.76 12.16
C LYS A 288 -5.39 -16.19 12.30
N PHE A 289 -5.26 -14.87 12.28
CA PHE A 289 -3.97 -14.18 12.39
C PHE A 289 -3.99 -13.19 13.54
N ASN A 290 -2.93 -13.18 14.36
CA ASN A 290 -2.68 -12.12 15.32
C ASN A 290 -1.92 -10.98 14.64
N ILE A 291 -2.44 -9.77 14.78
CA ILE A 291 -2.00 -8.59 14.04
C ILE A 291 -1.50 -7.55 15.05
N SER A 292 -0.18 -7.37 15.11
CA SER A 292 0.48 -6.34 15.91
C SER A 292 0.57 -5.00 15.17
N PRO A 293 0.89 -3.88 15.85
CA PRO A 293 1.09 -2.58 15.20
C PRO A 293 2.14 -2.62 14.08
N LEU A 294 3.23 -3.35 14.30
CA LEU A 294 4.39 -3.42 13.41
C LEU A 294 4.25 -4.48 12.32
N SER A 295 3.42 -5.51 12.54
CA SER A 295 3.25 -6.62 11.59
C SER A 295 2.77 -6.16 10.20
N PHE A 296 3.30 -6.76 9.14
CA PHE A 296 2.69 -6.63 7.82
C PHE A 296 1.43 -7.51 7.75
N PHE A 297 0.36 -6.94 7.19
CA PHE A 297 -0.88 -7.63 6.89
C PHE A 297 -1.50 -6.93 5.68
N GLN A 298 -2.07 -7.71 4.76
CA GLN A 298 -2.61 -7.16 3.52
C GLN A 298 -3.74 -6.20 3.83
N VAL A 299 -3.72 -5.02 3.19
CA VAL A 299 -4.64 -3.94 3.56
C VAL A 299 -6.08 -4.15 3.09
N ASN A 300 -6.30 -5.05 2.12
CA ASN A 300 -7.61 -5.37 1.58
C ASN A 300 -7.88 -6.87 1.74
N SER A 301 -8.35 -7.28 2.92
CA SER A 301 -8.57 -8.70 3.24
C SER A 301 -9.52 -9.40 2.25
N ILE A 302 -10.52 -8.67 1.72
CA ILE A 302 -11.50 -9.19 0.77
C ILE A 302 -10.83 -9.59 -0.55
N GLN A 303 -9.95 -8.76 -1.10
CA GLN A 303 -9.22 -9.10 -2.33
C GLN A 303 -8.02 -10.01 -2.09
N THR A 304 -7.44 -10.01 -0.88
CA THR A 304 -6.40 -10.97 -0.49
C THR A 304 -6.91 -12.39 -0.53
N GLU A 305 -8.13 -12.64 -0.02
CA GLU A 305 -8.75 -13.97 -0.09
C GLU A 305 -8.88 -14.43 -1.56
N VAL A 306 -9.38 -13.56 -2.45
CA VAL A 306 -9.47 -13.85 -3.90
C VAL A 306 -8.10 -14.13 -4.54
N LEU A 307 -7.08 -13.34 -4.19
CA LEU A 307 -5.71 -13.53 -4.69
C LEU A 307 -5.14 -14.88 -4.24
N TYR A 308 -5.32 -15.23 -2.97
CA TYR A 308 -4.78 -16.47 -2.39
C TYR A 308 -5.52 -17.70 -2.89
N GLU A 309 -6.84 -17.63 -3.05
CA GLU A 309 -7.63 -18.68 -3.72
C GLU A 309 -7.14 -18.91 -5.15
N LYS A 310 -6.87 -17.83 -5.91
CA LYS A 310 -6.34 -17.96 -7.27
C LYS A 310 -4.94 -18.55 -7.29
N ALA A 311 -4.09 -18.17 -6.34
CA ALA A 311 -2.76 -18.75 -6.18
C ALA A 311 -2.83 -20.26 -5.86
N LEU A 312 -3.74 -20.66 -4.97
CA LEU A 312 -3.97 -22.06 -4.62
C LEU A 312 -4.49 -22.87 -5.82
N GLU A 313 -5.45 -22.31 -6.57
CA GLU A 313 -5.94 -22.89 -7.83
C GLU A 313 -4.80 -23.11 -8.83
N TYR A 314 -3.94 -22.10 -9.01
CA TYR A 314 -2.82 -22.21 -9.95
C TYR A 314 -1.70 -23.11 -9.46
N ALA A 315 -1.47 -23.19 -8.15
CA ALA A 315 -0.54 -24.15 -7.56
C ALA A 315 -1.00 -25.59 -7.85
N ASP A 316 -2.32 -25.83 -7.89
CA ASP A 316 -2.92 -27.11 -8.27
C ASP A 316 -2.30 -28.26 -7.46
N LEU A 317 -2.38 -28.08 -6.13
CA LEU A 317 -1.85 -29.00 -5.13
C LEU A 317 -2.84 -30.15 -4.89
N THR A 318 -2.32 -31.37 -4.85
CA THR A 318 -3.07 -32.62 -4.68
C THR A 318 -2.92 -33.22 -3.28
N GLY A 319 -1.93 -32.76 -2.51
CA GLY A 319 -1.64 -33.25 -1.15
C GLY A 319 -0.24 -33.84 -1.00
N ASP A 320 0.45 -34.11 -2.12
CA ASP A 320 1.74 -34.79 -2.15
C ASP A 320 2.92 -33.82 -2.36
N GLU A 321 2.64 -32.59 -2.75
CA GLU A 321 3.64 -31.61 -3.18
C GLU A 321 4.36 -30.94 -2.01
N THR A 322 5.67 -30.72 -2.20
CA THR A 322 6.47 -29.82 -1.37
C THR A 322 6.47 -28.42 -1.96
N VAL A 323 6.20 -27.41 -1.14
CA VAL A 323 6.09 -26.02 -1.56
C VAL A 323 7.16 -25.17 -0.90
N PHE A 324 7.83 -24.31 -1.67
CA PHE A 324 8.63 -23.20 -1.13
C PHE A 324 7.85 -21.89 -1.27
N ASP A 325 7.74 -21.14 -0.18
CA ASP A 325 7.15 -19.81 -0.12
C ASP A 325 8.26 -18.80 0.21
N ALA A 326 8.76 -18.12 -0.83
CA ALA A 326 9.82 -17.12 -0.69
C ALA A 326 9.21 -15.76 -0.33
N TYR A 327 9.83 -15.05 0.61
CA TYR A 327 9.35 -13.78 1.15
C TYR A 327 8.01 -13.97 1.89
N CYS A 328 7.91 -15.05 2.67
CA CYS A 328 6.63 -15.49 3.23
C CYS A 328 6.02 -14.53 4.26
N GLY A 329 6.76 -13.51 4.71
CA GLY A 329 6.34 -12.58 5.74
C GLY A 329 5.88 -13.30 7.01
N THR A 330 4.66 -13.00 7.45
CA THR A 330 4.02 -13.65 8.63
C THR A 330 3.36 -15.01 8.31
N GLY A 331 3.73 -15.62 7.18
CA GLY A 331 3.30 -16.95 6.77
C GLY A 331 1.89 -17.02 6.18
N THR A 332 1.27 -15.88 5.82
CA THR A 332 -0.14 -15.87 5.38
C THR A 332 -0.40 -16.76 4.17
N ILE A 333 0.49 -16.72 3.17
CA ILE A 333 0.42 -17.55 1.97
C ILE A 333 0.81 -19.00 2.31
N SER A 334 1.91 -19.19 3.05
CA SER A 334 2.35 -20.51 3.52
C SER A 334 1.25 -21.31 4.19
N LEU A 335 0.51 -20.72 5.13
CA LEU A 335 -0.61 -21.37 5.82
C LEU A 335 -1.77 -21.65 4.86
N PHE A 336 -2.02 -20.75 3.90
CA PHE A 336 -3.06 -20.98 2.89
C PHE A 336 -2.76 -22.19 2.01
N LEU A 337 -1.51 -22.33 1.58
CA LEU A 337 -1.03 -23.44 0.75
C LEU A 337 -0.93 -24.76 1.53
N SER A 338 -0.63 -24.70 2.83
CA SER A 338 -0.49 -25.90 3.67
C SER A 338 -1.78 -26.71 3.81
N GLN A 339 -2.94 -26.15 3.46
CA GLN A 339 -4.21 -26.89 3.39
C GLN A 339 -4.18 -28.04 2.38
N ARG A 340 -3.41 -27.88 1.29
CA ARG A 340 -3.38 -28.83 0.17
C ARG A 340 -1.98 -29.31 -0.19
N ALA A 341 -0.93 -28.82 0.48
CA ALA A 341 0.44 -29.28 0.30
C ALA A 341 0.79 -30.39 1.30
N LYS A 342 1.74 -31.25 0.94
CA LYS A 342 2.36 -32.19 1.88
C LYS A 342 3.20 -31.45 2.91
N LYS A 343 3.99 -30.48 2.46
CA LYS A 343 4.91 -29.69 3.29
C LYS A 343 5.13 -28.32 2.65
N VAL A 344 5.19 -27.27 3.47
CA VAL A 344 5.51 -25.91 3.06
C VAL A 344 6.74 -25.42 3.82
N TYR A 345 7.69 -24.82 3.10
CA TYR A 345 8.85 -24.11 3.67
C TYR A 345 8.71 -22.63 3.34
N GLY A 346 8.48 -21.80 4.36
CA GLY A 346 8.46 -20.34 4.25
C GLY A 346 9.82 -19.75 4.60
N VAL A 347 10.32 -18.82 3.78
CA VAL A 347 11.57 -18.09 4.04
C VAL A 347 11.29 -16.59 4.11
N GLU A 348 11.76 -15.94 5.18
CA GLU A 348 11.64 -14.50 5.39
C GLU A 348 12.86 -13.96 6.13
N ILE A 349 13.35 -12.79 5.72
CA ILE A 349 14.57 -12.18 6.28
C ILE A 349 14.33 -11.54 7.64
N VAL A 350 13.09 -11.11 7.92
CA VAL A 350 12.71 -10.45 9.17
C VAL A 350 12.40 -11.49 10.26
N PRO A 351 13.22 -11.63 11.32
CA PRO A 351 13.02 -12.62 12.37
C PRO A 351 11.65 -12.52 13.05
N GLU A 352 11.19 -11.30 13.33
CA GLU A 352 9.90 -11.04 13.98
C GLU A 352 8.72 -11.50 13.11
N ALA A 353 8.88 -11.49 11.78
CA ALA A 353 7.85 -12.00 10.87
C ALA A 353 7.77 -13.53 10.93
N ILE A 354 8.91 -14.22 11.03
CA ILE A 354 8.97 -15.68 11.22
C ILE A 354 8.44 -16.11 12.59
N GLU A 355 8.74 -15.37 13.65
CA GLU A 355 8.15 -15.62 14.98
C GLU A 355 6.62 -15.55 14.91
N ASN A 356 6.08 -14.54 14.24
CA ASN A 356 4.64 -14.43 13.97
C ASN A 356 4.12 -15.57 13.10
N ALA A 357 4.85 -15.99 12.07
CA ALA A 357 4.46 -17.09 11.19
C ALA A 357 4.34 -18.43 11.96
N ILE A 358 5.31 -18.71 12.84
CA ILE A 358 5.29 -19.88 13.72
C ILE A 358 4.09 -19.82 14.67
N GLU A 359 3.81 -18.66 15.27
CA GLU A 359 2.66 -18.49 16.17
C GLU A 359 1.32 -18.61 15.44
N ASN A 360 1.23 -18.08 14.22
CA ASN A 360 0.06 -18.24 13.35
C ASN A 360 -0.15 -19.72 12.99
N ALA A 361 0.92 -20.46 12.66
CA ALA A 361 0.82 -21.90 12.38
C ALA A 361 0.29 -22.67 13.60
N LYS A 362 0.82 -22.40 14.80
CA LYS A 362 0.33 -23.00 16.05
C LYS A 362 -1.13 -22.65 16.32
N THR A 363 -1.50 -21.37 16.19
CA THR A 363 -2.87 -20.88 16.39
C THR A 363 -3.87 -21.61 15.48
N ASN A 364 -3.45 -21.91 14.25
CA ASN A 364 -4.27 -22.59 13.26
C ASN A 364 -4.07 -24.11 13.21
N ARG A 365 -3.27 -24.68 14.13
CA ARG A 365 -2.95 -26.12 14.18
C ARG A 365 -2.34 -26.66 12.88
N VAL A 366 -1.61 -25.83 12.16
CA VAL A 366 -0.86 -26.21 10.96
C VAL A 366 0.47 -26.79 11.38
N THR A 367 0.70 -28.07 11.08
CA THR A 367 1.91 -28.82 11.46
C THR A 367 2.84 -29.12 10.29
N ASN A 368 2.37 -28.91 9.06
CA ASN A 368 3.10 -29.17 7.83
C ASN A 368 3.71 -27.89 7.20
N ALA A 369 3.81 -26.79 7.95
CA ALA A 369 4.52 -25.58 7.54
C ALA A 369 5.76 -25.37 8.43
N GLU A 370 6.89 -25.04 7.82
CA GLU A 370 8.16 -24.76 8.48
C GLU A 370 8.69 -23.41 8.01
N PHE A 371 9.22 -22.62 8.94
CA PHE A 371 9.58 -21.22 8.71
C PHE A 371 11.05 -21.01 9.04
N ILE A 372 11.78 -20.40 8.10
CA ILE A 372 13.23 -20.22 8.17
C ILE A 372 13.53 -18.73 8.08
N VAL A 373 14.32 -18.25 9.05
CA VAL A 373 14.83 -16.88 9.03
C VAL A 373 16.04 -16.80 8.09
N GLY A 374 15.95 -15.96 7.07
CA GLY A 374 17.07 -15.68 6.18
C GLY A 374 16.66 -15.09 4.84
N GLU A 375 17.67 -14.74 4.05
CA GLU A 375 17.49 -14.29 2.66
C GLU A 375 17.01 -15.47 1.80
N ALA A 376 15.95 -15.28 1.00
CA ALA A 376 15.39 -16.31 0.13
C ALA A 376 16.45 -16.85 -0.84
N GLU A 377 17.28 -15.96 -1.39
CA GLU A 377 18.41 -16.23 -2.26
C GLU A 377 19.58 -16.98 -1.60
N SER A 378 19.58 -17.13 -0.27
CA SER A 378 20.54 -17.94 0.49
C SER A 378 19.92 -19.25 0.99
N GLU A 379 18.76 -19.17 1.64
CA GLU A 379 18.17 -20.32 2.32
C GLU A 379 17.50 -21.32 1.37
N ILE A 380 16.85 -20.85 0.30
CA ILE A 380 16.26 -21.77 -0.68
C ILE A 380 17.34 -22.61 -1.37
N PRO A 381 18.47 -22.05 -1.85
CA PRO A 381 19.58 -22.86 -2.34
C PRO A 381 20.10 -23.89 -1.32
N LYS A 382 20.25 -23.52 -0.04
CA LYS A 382 20.67 -24.46 1.00
C LYS A 382 19.69 -25.63 1.18
N LEU A 383 18.38 -25.35 1.14
CA LEU A 383 17.36 -26.40 1.17
C LEU A 383 17.52 -27.35 -0.02
N ILE A 384 17.73 -26.81 -1.23
CA ILE A 384 17.95 -27.60 -2.45
C ILE A 384 19.22 -28.46 -2.32
N ASP A 385 20.33 -27.87 -1.87
CA ASP A 385 21.60 -28.57 -1.69
C ASP A 385 21.53 -29.65 -0.59
N SER A 386 20.63 -29.48 0.40
CA SER A 386 20.34 -30.51 1.41
C SER A 386 19.48 -31.68 0.90
N GLY A 387 19.06 -31.65 -0.36
CA GLY A 387 18.25 -32.68 -1.01
C GLY A 387 16.74 -32.44 -0.94
N ILE A 388 16.28 -31.30 -0.42
CA ILE A 388 14.86 -30.93 -0.41
C ILE A 388 14.51 -30.32 -1.76
N LYS A 389 13.60 -30.97 -2.48
CA LYS A 389 13.10 -30.47 -3.77
C LYS A 389 11.66 -30.00 -3.61
N ALA A 390 11.38 -28.77 -4.04
CA ALA A 390 10.01 -28.29 -4.16
C ALA A 390 9.40 -28.65 -5.52
N ASP A 391 8.13 -29.03 -5.47
CA ASP A 391 7.28 -29.22 -6.65
C ASP A 391 6.66 -27.90 -7.09
N VAL A 392 6.38 -27.02 -6.12
CA VAL A 392 5.84 -25.67 -6.34
C VAL A 392 6.70 -24.63 -5.62
N VAL A 393 7.06 -23.56 -6.32
CA VAL A 393 7.65 -22.37 -5.70
C VAL A 393 6.71 -21.19 -5.85
N VAL A 394 6.44 -20.52 -4.75
CA VAL A 394 5.67 -19.28 -4.66
C VAL A 394 6.62 -18.15 -4.27
N VAL A 395 6.54 -17.02 -4.97
CA VAL A 395 7.33 -15.82 -4.65
C VAL A 395 6.41 -14.59 -4.57
N ASP A 396 6.50 -13.84 -3.46
CA ASP A 396 5.86 -12.53 -3.24
C ASP A 396 6.92 -11.48 -2.86
N PRO A 397 7.82 -11.11 -3.80
CA PRO A 397 8.97 -10.27 -3.50
C PRO A 397 8.58 -8.80 -3.24
N PRO A 398 9.48 -8.00 -2.61
CA PRO A 398 9.31 -6.56 -2.55
C PRO A 398 9.33 -5.93 -3.95
N ARG A 399 9.04 -4.62 -4.05
CA ARG A 399 8.99 -3.86 -5.32
C ARG A 399 10.21 -4.00 -6.25
N LYS A 400 11.37 -4.37 -5.70
CA LYS A 400 12.59 -4.59 -6.50
C LYS A 400 12.54 -5.89 -7.32
N GLY A 401 11.63 -6.81 -7.01
CA GLY A 401 11.57 -8.15 -7.58
C GLY A 401 12.46 -9.15 -6.83
N CYS A 402 12.60 -10.35 -7.39
CA CYS A 402 13.51 -11.37 -6.89
C CYS A 402 14.95 -11.08 -7.33
N GLU A 403 15.91 -11.45 -6.48
CA GLU A 403 17.33 -11.49 -6.88
C GLU A 403 17.56 -12.56 -7.95
N GLU A 404 18.48 -12.30 -8.89
CA GLU A 404 18.75 -13.23 -10.00
C GLU A 404 19.21 -14.61 -9.51
N SER A 405 20.01 -14.65 -8.44
CA SER A 405 20.51 -15.89 -7.82
C SER A 405 19.37 -16.82 -7.38
N LEU A 406 18.29 -16.26 -6.81
CA LEU A 406 17.10 -17.02 -6.45
C LEU A 406 16.42 -17.60 -7.69
N LEU A 407 16.25 -16.80 -8.74
CA LEU A 407 15.62 -17.23 -9.99
C LEU A 407 16.42 -18.37 -10.66
N TYR A 408 17.75 -18.27 -10.68
CA TYR A 408 18.62 -19.35 -11.18
C TYR A 408 18.51 -20.62 -10.34
N ALA A 409 18.46 -20.51 -9.02
CA ALA A 409 18.29 -21.66 -8.14
C ALA A 409 16.96 -22.38 -8.38
N ILE A 410 15.85 -21.64 -8.48
CA ILE A 410 14.53 -22.16 -8.80
C ILE A 410 14.54 -22.84 -10.18
N ALA A 411 15.12 -22.19 -11.20
CA ALA A 411 15.19 -22.75 -12.55
C ALA A 411 16.01 -24.05 -12.60
N LYS A 412 17.14 -24.13 -11.88
CA LYS A 412 17.99 -25.32 -11.80
C LYS A 412 17.30 -26.50 -11.12
N MET A 413 16.45 -26.23 -10.13
CA MET A 413 15.67 -27.26 -9.43
C MET A 413 14.64 -27.93 -10.36
N LEU A 414 14.19 -27.25 -11.41
CA LEU A 414 13.11 -27.69 -12.30
C LEU A 414 11.88 -28.16 -11.49
N PRO A 415 11.27 -27.28 -10.68
CA PRO A 415 9.99 -27.59 -10.06
C PRO A 415 8.95 -27.90 -11.13
N GLN A 416 7.99 -28.76 -10.81
CA GLN A 416 6.90 -29.03 -11.74
C GLN A 416 6.09 -27.76 -12.04
N LYS A 417 5.99 -26.84 -11.07
CA LYS A 417 5.28 -25.57 -11.19
C LYS A 417 6.05 -24.45 -10.48
N SER A 418 6.12 -23.27 -11.09
CA SER A 418 6.52 -22.04 -10.40
C SER A 418 5.42 -21.01 -10.54
N ARG A 419 5.09 -20.33 -9.45
CA ARG A 419 4.02 -19.33 -9.37
C ARG A 419 4.59 -18.06 -8.73
N GLN A 420 4.32 -16.94 -9.36
CA GLN A 420 4.60 -15.64 -8.80
C GLN A 420 3.27 -14.99 -8.44
N ILE A 421 3.14 -14.55 -7.20
CA ILE A 421 1.96 -13.83 -6.73
C ILE A 421 2.33 -12.35 -6.77
N TYR A 422 1.44 -11.53 -7.34
CA TYR A 422 1.57 -10.07 -7.46
C TYR A 422 0.35 -9.37 -6.92
#